data_AF-A0A7Y6PZC3-F1
#
_entry.id   AF-A0A7Y6PZC3-F1
#
_cell.length_a   1.000
_cell.length_b   1.000
_cell.length_c   1.000
_cell.angle_alpha   90.00
_cell.angle_beta   90.00
_cell.angle_gamma   90.00
#
_symmetry.space_group_name_H-M   'P 1'
#
loop_
_entity.id
_entity.type
_entity.pdbx_description
1 polymer ?
#
loop_
_entity_poly.entity_id
_entity_poly.type
_entity_poly.pdbx_seq_one_letter_code
_entity_poly.pdbx_strand_id
1 'polypeptide(L)'
;MTAYALVKLAHVMIAVLAMGLVTAGAILSRAASGIPPTALRPVVRLAMVGILLMLASGVLLDYLLAGALHAATWFRIGMAWTVAAGVAIGYSLRVMARATVDSERARRRLQIASWVAFVCIAATAAVMVRKP
;
A
#
# COMPACT_ATOMS: atom_id res chain seq x y z
N MET A 1 -0.85 2.72 29.35
CA MET A 1 -1.06 3.23 27.98
C MET A 1 -2.54 3.12 27.63
N THR A 2 -3.15 4.12 27.01
CA THR A 2 -4.55 4.02 26.57
C THR A 2 -4.67 3.09 25.36
N ALA A 3 -5.84 2.47 25.15
CA ALA A 3 -6.10 1.62 23.99
C ALA A 3 -5.80 2.35 22.67
N TYR A 4 -6.13 3.64 22.60
CA TYR A 4 -5.79 4.53 21.48
C TYR A 4 -4.29 4.60 21.20
N ALA A 5 -3.44 4.75 22.23
CA ALA A 5 -1.99 4.83 22.06
C ALA A 5 -1.40 3.52 21.50
N LEU A 6 -1.92 2.36 21.95
CA LEU A 6 -1.51 1.05 21.46
C LEU A 6 -1.91 0.85 19.99
N VAL A 7 -3.15 1.17 19.63
CA VAL A 7 -3.62 1.06 18.23
C VAL A 7 -2.84 2.02 17.33
N LYS A 8 -2.55 3.24 17.81
CA LYS A 8 -1.74 4.20 17.07
C LYS A 8 -0.33 3.67 16.80
N LEU A 9 0.32 3.10 17.82
CA LEU A 9 1.65 2.49 17.66
C LEU A 9 1.61 1.34 16.64
N ALA A 10 0.63 0.42 16.79
CA ALA A 10 0.45 -0.69 15.85
C ALA A 10 0.21 -0.20 14.41
N HIS A 11 -0.65 0.81 14.23
CA HIS A 11 -0.93 1.42 12.93
C HIS A 11 0.33 1.98 12.29
N VAL A 12 1.16 2.73 13.04
CA VAL A 12 2.41 3.30 12.53
C VAL A 12 3.39 2.19 12.12
N MET A 13 3.54 1.14 12.93
CA MET A 13 4.40 -0.01 12.60
C MET A 13 3.94 -0.69 11.30
N ILE A 14 2.63 -0.95 11.18
CA ILE A 14 2.03 -1.53 9.96
C ILE A 14 2.27 -0.62 8.76
N ALA A 15 2.07 0.69 8.91
CA ALA A 15 2.23 1.65 7.82
C ALA A 15 3.67 1.71 7.31
N VAL A 16 4.67 1.73 8.21
CA VAL A 16 6.09 1.73 7.83
C VAL A 16 6.46 0.43 7.12
N LEU A 17 6.02 -0.72 7.64
CA LEU A 17 6.27 -2.03 7.01
C LEU A 17 5.62 -2.14 5.64
N ALA A 18 4.35 -1.73 5.51
CA ALA A 18 3.62 -1.73 4.25
C ALA A 18 4.29 -0.82 3.21
N MET A 19 4.73 0.37 3.62
CA MET A 19 5.46 1.31 2.76
C MET A 19 6.79 0.71 2.29
N GLY A 20 7.55 0.08 3.18
CA GLY A 20 8.78 -0.63 2.83
C GLY A 20 8.55 -1.74 1.81
N LEU A 21 7.50 -2.54 1.99
CA LEU A 21 7.14 -3.63 1.06
C LEU A 21 6.69 -3.12 -0.31
N VAL A 22 5.88 -2.06 -0.36
CA VAL A 22 5.46 -1.42 -1.62
C VAL A 22 6.67 -0.84 -2.36
N THR A 23 7.55 -0.15 -1.64
CA THR A 23 8.78 0.42 -2.20
C THR A 23 9.72 -0.66 -2.73
N ALA A 24 9.94 -1.74 -1.96
CA ALA A 24 10.70 -2.90 -2.40
C ALA A 24 10.09 -3.53 -3.66
N GLY A 25 8.76 -3.67 -3.72
CA GLY A 25 8.05 -4.16 -4.90
C GLY A 25 8.30 -3.29 -6.14
N ALA A 26 8.27 -1.97 -6.00
CA ALA A 26 8.55 -1.04 -7.10
C ALA A 26 10.01 -1.15 -7.59
N ILE A 27 10.98 -1.16 -6.67
CA ILE A 27 12.41 -1.27 -6.99
C ILE A 27 12.69 -2.63 -7.67
N LEU A 28 12.25 -3.72 -7.06
CA LEU A 28 12.46 -5.07 -7.58
C LEU A 28 11.79 -5.26 -8.94
N SER A 29 10.60 -4.69 -9.17
CA SER A 29 9.94 -4.78 -10.49
C SER A 29 10.74 -4.16 -11.63
N ARG A 30 11.62 -3.19 -11.34
CA ARG A 30 12.55 -2.58 -12.31
C ARG A 30 13.86 -3.35 -12.43
N ALA A 31 14.44 -3.80 -11.32
CA ALA A 31 15.75 -4.45 -11.28
C ALA A 31 15.71 -5.92 -11.74
N ALA A 32 14.56 -6.58 -11.62
CA ALA A 32 14.38 -8.01 -11.85
C ALA A 32 14.25 -8.40 -13.34
N SER A 33 15.07 -7.85 -14.23
CA SER A 33 15.02 -8.17 -15.68
C SER A 33 15.28 -9.66 -15.96
N GLY A 34 16.01 -10.36 -15.09
CA GLY A 34 16.28 -11.81 -15.19
C GLY A 34 15.37 -12.72 -14.36
N ILE A 35 14.49 -12.18 -13.51
CA ILE A 35 13.69 -12.99 -12.58
C ILE A 35 12.23 -13.07 -13.10
N PRO A 36 11.58 -14.25 -13.05
CA PRO A 36 10.19 -14.38 -13.43
C PRO A 36 9.30 -13.48 -12.54
N PRO A 37 8.32 -12.76 -13.12
CA PRO A 37 7.44 -11.87 -12.35
C PRO A 37 6.75 -12.55 -11.16
N THR A 38 6.49 -13.85 -11.27
CA THR A 38 5.87 -14.67 -10.22
C THR A 38 6.69 -14.76 -8.93
N ALA A 39 8.02 -14.59 -9.00
CA ALA A 39 8.89 -14.57 -7.82
C ALA A 39 8.61 -13.36 -6.90
N LEU A 40 8.04 -12.28 -7.44
CA LEU A 40 7.66 -11.09 -6.66
C LEU A 40 6.32 -11.26 -5.93
N ARG A 41 5.58 -12.33 -6.21
CA ARG A 41 4.24 -12.56 -5.65
C ARG A 41 4.19 -12.54 -4.12
N PRO A 42 5.15 -13.11 -3.36
CA PRO A 42 5.13 -13.05 -1.89
C PRO A 42 5.23 -11.61 -1.38
N VAL A 43 6.13 -10.81 -1.96
CA VAL A 43 6.33 -9.39 -1.59
C VAL A 43 5.07 -8.58 -1.87
N VAL A 44 4.47 -8.75 -3.05
CA VAL A 44 3.24 -8.04 -3.43
C VAL A 44 2.04 -8.49 -2.58
N ARG A 45 1.96 -9.77 -2.19
CA ARG A 45 0.94 -10.26 -1.26
C ARG A 45 1.10 -9.67 0.13
N LEU A 46 2.31 -9.63 0.67
CA LEU A 46 2.59 -9.01 1.97
C LEU A 46 2.30 -7.51 1.94
N ALA A 47 2.65 -6.82 0.84
CA ALA A 47 2.28 -5.42 0.63
C ALA A 47 0.75 -5.23 0.65
N MET A 48 -0.02 -6.10 -0.01
CA MET A 48 -1.49 -6.07 0.03
C MET A 48 -2.02 -6.23 1.46
N VAL A 49 -1.52 -7.23 2.20
CA VAL A 49 -1.92 -7.45 3.59
C VAL A 49 -1.59 -6.22 4.45
N GLY A 50 -0.40 -5.63 4.27
CA GLY A 50 0.00 -4.41 4.96
C GLY A 50 -0.93 -3.22 4.67
N ILE A 51 -1.31 -3.01 3.41
CA ILE A 51 -2.25 -1.95 3.02
C ILE A 51 -3.64 -2.18 3.65
N LEU A 52 -4.14 -3.42 3.63
CA LEU A 52 -5.43 -3.76 4.25
C LEU A 52 -5.40 -3.55 5.77
N LEU A 53 -4.33 -3.98 6.43
CA LEU A 53 -4.14 -3.74 7.87
C LEU A 53 -4.02 -2.25 8.18
N MET A 54 -3.34 -1.48 7.33
CA MET A 54 -3.24 -0.01 7.48
C MET A 54 -4.61 0.65 7.36
N LEU A 55 -5.44 0.21 6.40
CA LEU A 55 -6.83 0.69 6.25
C LEU A 55 -7.68 0.34 7.48
N ALA A 56 -7.67 -0.93 7.89
CA ALA A 56 -8.45 -1.42 9.02
C ALA A 56 -8.06 -0.72 10.34
N SER A 57 -6.77 -0.58 10.59
CA SER A 57 -6.28 0.13 11.78
C SER A 57 -6.55 1.64 11.72
N GLY A 58 -6.55 2.26 10.52
CA GLY A 58 -6.97 3.66 10.34
C GLY A 58 -8.46 3.87 10.67
N VAL A 59 -9.33 2.97 10.22
CA VAL A 59 -10.77 2.97 10.57
C VAL A 59 -10.97 2.75 12.07
N LEU A 60 -10.20 1.83 12.68
CA LEU A 60 -10.26 1.59 14.11
C LEU A 60 -9.82 2.82 14.93
N LEU A 61 -8.80 3.56 14.47
CA LEU A 61 -8.40 4.82 15.11
C LEU A 61 -9.49 5.88 15.05
N ASP A 62 -10.18 6.01 13.92
CA ASP A 62 -11.30 6.93 13.77
C ASP A 62 -12.47 6.54 14.69
N TYR A 63 -12.79 5.25 14.77
CA TYR A 63 -13.80 4.72 15.69
C TYR A 63 -13.47 5.04 17.16
N LEU A 64 -12.21 4.85 17.58
CA LEU A 64 -11.76 5.18 18.94
C LEU A 64 -11.79 6.68 19.26
N LEU A 65 -11.83 7.53 18.24
CA LEU A 65 -11.99 8.98 18.37
C LEU A 65 -13.43 9.44 18.07
N ALA A 66 -14.40 8.52 18.13
CA ALA A 66 -15.82 8.79 17.87
C ALA A 66 -16.08 9.49 16.51
N GLY A 67 -15.31 9.15 15.48
CA GLY A 67 -15.47 9.69 14.12
C GLY A 67 -14.81 11.06 13.90
N ALA A 68 -14.01 11.55 14.84
CA ALA A 68 -13.37 12.86 14.72
C ALA A 68 -12.39 12.96 13.53
N LEU A 69 -11.80 11.85 13.06
CA LEU A 69 -10.86 11.87 11.93
C LEU A 69 -11.60 11.88 10.60
N HIS A 70 -12.78 11.25 10.50
CA HIS A 70 -13.60 11.25 9.28
C HIS A 70 -13.90 12.67 8.78
N ALA A 71 -14.14 13.63 9.68
CA ALA A 71 -14.39 15.03 9.34
C ALA A 71 -13.15 15.72 8.73
N ALA A 72 -11.95 15.20 8.99
CA ALA A 72 -10.72 15.82 8.55
C ALA A 72 -10.41 15.48 7.08
N THR A 73 -10.25 16.51 6.24
CA THR A 73 -9.97 16.34 4.81
C THR A 73 -8.69 15.53 4.55
N TRP A 74 -7.65 15.71 5.36
CA TRP A 74 -6.39 14.95 5.22
C TRP A 74 -6.58 13.44 5.44
N PHE A 75 -7.48 13.04 6.34
CA PHE A 75 -7.78 11.63 6.60
C PHE A 75 -8.50 10.99 5.42
N ARG A 76 -9.51 11.69 4.87
CA ARG A 76 -10.26 11.25 3.68
C ARG A 76 -9.36 11.12 2.46
N ILE A 77 -8.49 12.10 2.21
CA ILE A 77 -7.53 12.08 1.11
C ILE A 77 -6.52 10.93 1.29
N GLY A 78 -5.96 10.76 2.50
CA GLY A 78 -5.04 9.66 2.78
C GLY A 78 -5.70 8.27 2.62
N MET A 79 -6.97 8.14 3.01
CA MET A 79 -7.75 6.93 2.79
C MET A 79 -7.96 6.66 1.31
N ALA A 80 -8.31 7.68 0.52
CA ALA A 80 -8.49 7.55 -0.94
C ALA A 80 -7.19 7.09 -1.63
N TRP A 81 -6.04 7.70 -1.29
CA TRP A 81 -4.74 7.26 -1.82
C TRP A 81 -4.37 5.84 -1.39
N THR A 82 -4.67 5.46 -0.14
CA THR A 82 -4.44 4.09 0.35
C THR A 82 -5.28 3.06 -0.41
N VAL A 83 -6.54 3.37 -0.69
CA VAL A 83 -7.42 2.52 -1.51
C VAL A 83 -6.88 2.42 -2.94
N ALA A 84 -6.47 3.53 -3.55
CA ALA A 84 -5.86 3.53 -4.89
C ALA A 84 -4.59 2.67 -4.95
N ALA A 85 -3.73 2.73 -3.91
CA ALA A 85 -2.56 1.86 -3.78
C ALA A 85 -2.96 0.38 -3.70
N GLY A 86 -3.98 0.04 -2.90
CA GLY A 86 -4.51 -1.31 -2.79
C GLY A 86 -5.04 -1.85 -4.12
N VAL A 87 -5.76 -1.02 -4.89
CA VAL A 87 -6.24 -1.37 -6.25
C VAL A 87 -5.07 -1.65 -7.19
N ALA A 88 -4.03 -0.81 -7.17
CA ALA A 88 -2.84 -1.01 -8.01
C ALA A 88 -2.08 -2.31 -7.66
N ILE A 89 -1.89 -2.60 -6.36
CA ILE A 89 -1.29 -3.86 -5.89
C ILE A 89 -2.16 -5.07 -6.26
N GLY A 90 -3.49 -4.95 -6.13
CA GLY A 90 -4.44 -6.00 -6.55
C GLY A 90 -4.38 -6.27 -8.05
N TYR A 91 -4.23 -5.22 -8.85
CA TYR A 91 -3.99 -5.35 -10.29
C TYR A 91 -2.66 -6.06 -10.57
N SER A 92 -1.57 -5.72 -9.87
CA SER A 92 -0.29 -6.44 -9.99
C SER A 92 -0.42 -7.94 -9.72
N LEU A 93 -1.18 -8.34 -8.69
CA LEU A 93 -1.45 -9.75 -8.38
C LEU A 93 -2.21 -10.45 -9.53
N ARG A 94 -3.18 -9.78 -10.14
CA ARG A 94 -3.93 -10.31 -11.30
C ARG A 94 -3.07 -10.44 -12.54
N VAL A 95 -2.19 -9.47 -12.81
CA VAL A 95 -1.25 -9.52 -13.93
C VAL A 95 -0.27 -10.69 -13.77
N MET A 96 0.32 -10.86 -12.59
CA MET A 96 1.21 -11.99 -12.32
C MET A 96 0.53 -13.36 -12.47
N ALA A 97 -0.75 -13.47 -12.12
CA ALA A 97 -1.52 -14.70 -12.30
C ALA A 97 -1.78 -15.06 -13.78
N ARG A 98 -1.69 -14.09 -14.70
CA ARG A 98 -1.96 -14.24 -16.14
C ARG A 98 -0.69 -14.19 -17.01
N ALA A 99 0.49 -14.14 -16.39
CA ALA A 99 1.76 -13.83 -17.07
C ALA A 99 2.33 -14.97 -17.96
N THR A 100 1.57 -16.04 -18.21
CA THR A 100 2.04 -17.23 -18.95
C THR A 100 2.18 -17.02 -20.46
N VAL A 101 1.58 -15.97 -21.04
CA VAL A 101 1.46 -15.82 -22.51
C VAL A 101 2.30 -14.66 -23.08
N ASP A 102 2.61 -13.62 -22.29
CA ASP A 102 3.33 -12.42 -22.78
C ASP A 102 4.11 -11.76 -21.62
N SER A 103 5.34 -12.24 -21.41
CA SER A 103 6.18 -11.93 -20.23
C SER A 103 6.63 -10.47 -20.18
N GLU A 104 6.88 -9.86 -21.33
CA GLU A 104 7.37 -8.48 -21.43
C GLU A 104 6.26 -7.46 -21.18
N ARG A 105 5.07 -7.64 -21.78
CA ARG A 105 3.91 -6.79 -21.48
C ARG A 105 3.45 -6.95 -20.03
N ALA A 106 3.46 -8.17 -19.49
CA ALA A 106 3.13 -8.42 -18.09
C ALA A 106 4.10 -7.69 -17.15
N ARG A 107 5.41 -7.71 -17.46
CA ARG A 107 6.43 -7.00 -16.69
C ARG A 107 6.24 -5.48 -16.71
N ARG A 108 6.01 -4.88 -17.89
CA ARG A 108 5.76 -3.43 -18.00
C ARG A 108 4.53 -3.01 -17.19
N ARG A 109 3.44 -3.79 -17.26
CA ARG A 109 2.23 -3.53 -16.46
C ARG A 109 2.48 -3.66 -14.96
N LEU A 110 3.23 -4.68 -14.55
CA LEU A 110 3.62 -4.88 -13.15
C LEU A 110 4.46 -3.70 -12.65
N GLN A 111 5.42 -3.23 -13.45
CA GLN A 111 6.26 -2.08 -13.09
C GLN A 111 5.41 -0.82 -12.91
N ILE A 112 4.54 -0.48 -13.88
CA ILE A 112 3.67 0.69 -13.80
C ILE A 112 2.79 0.61 -12.55
N ALA A 113 2.14 -0.53 -12.31
CA ALA A 113 1.25 -0.69 -11.16
C ALA A 113 1.98 -0.59 -9.82
N SER A 114 3.18 -1.17 -9.70
CA SER A 114 4.01 -1.03 -8.49
C SER A 114 4.46 0.41 -8.25
N TRP A 115 4.81 1.16 -9.30
CA TRP A 115 5.14 2.58 -9.18
C TRP A 115 3.93 3.44 -8.82
N VAL A 116 2.76 3.16 -9.40
CA VAL A 116 1.51 3.84 -9.02
C VAL A 116 1.20 3.60 -7.54
N ALA A 117 1.32 2.35 -7.07
CA ALA A 117 1.13 2.03 -5.65
C ALA A 117 2.12 2.78 -4.76
N PHE A 118 3.40 2.85 -5.14
CA PHE A 118 4.43 3.61 -4.43
C PHE A 118 4.07 5.10 -4.33
N VAL A 119 3.72 5.74 -5.45
CA VAL A 119 3.33 7.16 -5.48
C VAL A 119 2.11 7.41 -4.60
N CYS A 120 1.11 6.53 -4.64
CA CYS A 120 -0.08 6.65 -3.80
C CYS A 120 0.27 6.58 -2.30
N ILE A 121 1.11 5.63 -1.88
CA ILE A 121 1.55 5.52 -0.48
C ILE A 121 2.41 6.72 -0.05
N ALA A 122 3.30 7.21 -0.93
CA ALA A 122 4.07 8.42 -0.68
C ALA A 122 3.17 9.65 -0.55
N ALA A 123 2.11 9.75 -1.36
CA ALA A 123 1.12 10.81 -1.26
C ALA A 123 0.34 10.72 0.05
N THR A 124 -0.05 9.53 0.51
CA THR A 124 -0.64 9.32 1.84
C THR A 124 0.28 9.88 2.93
N ALA A 125 1.58 9.51 2.91
CA ALA A 125 2.54 10.00 3.89
C ALA A 125 2.70 11.53 3.85
N ALA A 126 2.80 12.12 2.66
CA ALA A 126 2.95 13.56 2.48
C ALA A 126 1.74 14.34 3.02
N VAL A 127 0.52 13.82 2.81
CA VAL A 127 -0.71 14.41 3.36
C VAL A 127 -0.73 14.33 4.89
N MET A 128 -0.24 13.23 5.48
CA MET A 128 -0.18 13.05 6.93
C MET A 128 0.84 13.98 7.60
N VAL A 129 1.98 14.26 6.94
CA VAL A 129 2.99 15.21 7.44
C VAL A 129 2.45 16.65 7.45
N ARG A 130 1.59 17.00 6.49
CA ARG A 130 0.97 18.33 6.38
C ARG A 130 -0.31 18.47 7.21
N LYS A 131 -0.58 17.55 8.13
CA LYS A 131 -1.71 17.65 9.05
C LYS A 131 -1.58 18.98 9.84
N PRO A 132 -2.63 19.83 9.85
CA PRO A 132 -2.66 21.05 10.66
C PRO A 132 -2.68 20.76 12.16
#